data_AF-A0A961UE19-F1
#
_entry.id   AF-A0A961UE19-F1
#
_cell.length_a   1.000
_cell.length_b   1.000
_cell.length_c   1.000
_cell.angle_alpha   90.00
_cell.angle_beta   90.00
_cell.angle_gamma   90.00
#
_symmetry.space_group_name_H-M   'P 1'
#
loop_
_entity.id
_entity.type
_entity.pdbx_description
1 polymer ?
#
loop_
_entity_poly.entity_id
_entity_poly.type
_entity_poly.pdbx_seq_one_letter_code
_entity_poly.pdbx_strand_id
1 'polypeptide(L)' 'MPLFDNDGKAISRRTIISCIEAGWAERWLDNPVKPDWLVCRLTPEGYDAVGSEAPKSASSTD' A
#
# COMPACT_ATOMS: atom_id res chain seq x y z
N MET A 1 -0.39 2.50 -1.07
CA MET A 1 0.26 2.13 -2.33
C MET A 1 -0.80 2.13 -3.43
N PRO A 2 -0.61 2.89 -4.52
CA PRO A 2 -1.60 2.99 -5.58
C PRO A 2 -1.70 1.66 -6.35
N LEU A 3 -2.87 1.38 -6.94
CA LEU A 3 -3.08 0.20 -7.80
C LEU A 3 -2.59 0.44 -9.24
N PHE A 4 -2.40 1.70 -9.61
CA PHE A 4 -1.98 2.13 -10.94
C PHE A 4 -0.78 3.08 -10.83
N ASP A 5 0.08 3.07 -11.83
CA ASP A 5 1.17 4.05 -11.96
C ASP A 5 0.66 5.41 -12.47
N ASN A 6 1.59 6.36 -12.61
CA ASN A 6 1.27 7.73 -13.04
C ASN A 6 0.71 7.79 -14.49
N ASP A 7 0.93 6.76 -15.29
CA ASP A 7 0.39 6.63 -16.65
C ASP A 7 -0.97 5.89 -16.66
N GLY A 8 -1.49 5.50 -15.50
CA GLY A 8 -2.74 4.76 -15.36
C GLY A 8 -2.62 3.26 -15.65
N LYS A 9 -1.40 2.70 -15.75
CA LYS A 9 -1.20 1.26 -15.93
C LYS A 9 -1.26 0.54 -14.59
N ALA A 10 -1.90 -0.63 -14.58
CA ALA A 10 -1.98 -1.43 -13.37
C ALA A 10 -0.59 -1.89 -12.90
N ILE A 11 -0.31 -1.71 -11.61
CA ILE A 11 0.90 -2.25 -10.99
C ILE A 11 0.76 -3.77 -10.91
N SER A 12 1.83 -4.49 -11.29
CA SER A 12 1.78 -5.95 -11.28
C SER A 12 1.55 -6.50 -9.88
N ARG A 13 0.72 -7.55 -9.76
CA ARG A 13 0.48 -8.23 -8.47
C ARG A 13 1.78 -8.73 -7.82
N ARG A 14 2.76 -9.16 -8.64
CA ARG A 14 4.08 -9.60 -8.16
C ARG A 14 4.81 -8.46 -7.46
N THR A 15 4.81 -7.26 -8.03
CA THR A 15 5.40 -6.06 -7.41
C THR A 15 4.76 -5.76 -6.08
N ILE A 16 3.42 -5.78 -6.01
CA ILE A 16 2.67 -5.55 -4.77
C ILE A 16 3.09 -6.55 -3.68
N ILE A 17 3.18 -7.84 -4.04
CA ILE A 17 3.60 -8.89 -3.10
C ILE A 17 5.04 -8.68 -2.62
N SER A 18 5.97 -8.35 -3.52
CA SER A 18 7.37 -8.10 -3.13
C SER A 18 7.50 -6.92 -2.16
N CYS A 19 6.68 -5.86 -2.32
CA CYS A 19 6.66 -4.76 -1.36
C CYS A 19 6.12 -5.21 0.02
N ILE A 20 5.15 -6.11 0.05
CA ILE A 20 4.63 -6.68 1.31
C ILE A 20 5.69 -7.58 1.97
N GLU A 21 6.33 -8.45 1.20
CA GLU A 21 7.39 -9.35 1.69
C GLU A 21 8.60 -8.58 2.23
N ALA A 22 8.92 -7.42 1.64
CA ALA A 22 9.96 -6.52 2.10
C ALA A 22 9.56 -5.66 3.31
N GLY A 23 8.30 -5.73 3.77
CA GLY A 23 7.80 -4.93 4.88
C GLY A 23 7.53 -3.46 4.55
N TRP A 24 7.54 -3.07 3.27
CA TRP A 24 7.27 -1.70 2.82
C TRP A 24 5.77 -1.40 2.67
N ALA A 25 4.94 -2.44 2.60
CA ALA A 25 3.50 -2.30 2.49
C ALA A 25 2.78 -3.36 3.31
N GLU A 26 1.60 -3.03 3.79
CA GLU A 26 0.71 -3.97 4.47
C GLU A 26 -0.69 -3.94 3.86
N ARG A 27 -1.41 -5.06 3.96
CA ARG A 27 -2.80 -5.13 3.49
C ARG A 27 -3.68 -4.28 4.41
N TRP A 28 -4.53 -3.45 3.80
CA TRP A 28 -5.41 -2.58 4.58
C TRP A 28 -6.79 -3.23 4.77
N LEU A 29 -7.46 -3.66 3.70
CA LEU A 29 -8.84 -4.15 3.79
C LEU A 29 -9.13 -5.23 2.75
N ASP A 30 -9.91 -6.24 3.17
CA ASP A 30 -10.52 -7.21 2.27
C ASP A 30 -11.83 -6.64 1.74
N ASN A 31 -11.90 -6.38 0.43
CA ASN A 31 -13.14 -5.95 -0.21
C ASN A 31 -13.96 -7.19 -0.62
N PRO A 32 -15.12 -7.48 0.01
CA PRO A 32 -15.92 -8.67 -0.31
C PRO A 32 -16.47 -8.65 -1.75
N VAL A 33 -16.59 -7.47 -2.38
CA VAL A 33 -17.04 -7.33 -3.78
C VAL A 33 -15.90 -7.63 -4.77
N LYS A 34 -14.65 -7.41 -4.35
CA LYS A 34 -13.45 -7.62 -5.16
C LYS A 34 -12.36 -8.29 -4.30
N PRO A 35 -12.52 -9.60 -4.00
CA PRO A 35 -11.62 -10.31 -3.10
C PRO A 35 -10.18 -10.38 -3.62
N ASP A 36 -9.99 -10.24 -4.94
CA ASP A 36 -8.67 -10.23 -5.57
C ASP A 36 -7.95 -8.87 -5.48
N TRP A 37 -8.63 -7.81 -4.99
CA TRP A 37 -8.01 -6.50 -4.87
C TRP A 37 -7.10 -6.45 -3.65
N LEU A 38 -5.80 -6.38 -3.91
CA LEU A 38 -4.79 -6.14 -2.89
C LEU A 38 -4.66 -4.63 -2.64
N VAL A 39 -5.58 -4.08 -1.85
CA VAL A 39 -5.45 -2.70 -1.37
C VAL A 39 -4.43 -2.70 -0.24
N CYS A 40 -3.31 -2.02 -0.46
CA CYS A 40 -2.22 -1.95 0.51
C CYS A 40 -1.91 -0.50 0.86
N ARG A 41 -1.56 -0.26 2.14
CA ARG A 41 -0.98 1.00 2.60
C ARG A 41 0.52 0.83 2.78
N LEU A 42 1.27 1.93 2.66
CA LEU A 42 2.70 1.90 2.99
C LEU A 42 2.87 1.85 4.51
N THR A 43 3.86 1.08 4.96
CA THR A 43 4.37 1.12 6.33
C THR A 43 5.31 2.32 6.49
N PRO A 44 5.71 2.69 7.72
CA PRO A 44 6.75 3.69 7.93
C PRO A 44 8.02 3.43 7.10
N GLU A 45 8.50 2.18 7.10
CA GLU A 45 9.67 1.75 6.32
C GLU A 45 9.44 1.92 4.81
N GLY A 46 8.21 1.72 4.35
CA GLY A 46 7.82 1.96 2.96
C GLY A 46 7.84 3.43 2.56
N TYR A 47 7.46 4.34 3.47
CA TYR A 47 7.59 5.77 3.24
C TYR A 47 9.08 6.19 3.20
N ASP A 48 9.87 5.69 4.15
CA ASP A 48 11.32 5.94 4.20
C ASP A 48 12.02 5.45 2.93
N ALA A 49 11.66 4.27 2.42
CA ALA A 49 12.23 3.68 1.21
C ALA A 49 12.02 4.54 -0.05
N VAL A 50 10.98 5.37 -0.09
CA VAL A 50 10.70 6.30 -1.18
C VAL A 50 11.07 7.75 -0.87
N GLY A 51 11.75 7.99 0.27
CA GLY A 51 12.18 9.33 0.69
C GLY A 51 11.03 10.24 1.10
N SER A 52 9.93 9.67 1.61
CA SER A 52 8.78 10.41 2.14
C SER A 52 8.63 10.15 3.64
N GLU A 53 8.00 11.06 4.37
CA GLU A 53 7.58 10.81 5.75
C GLU A 53 6.21 10.11 5.76
N ALA A 54 6.03 9.15 6.66
CA ALA A 54 4.71 8.58 6.92
C ALA A 54 3.76 9.68 7.44
N PRO A 55 2.49 9.69 7.03
CA PRO A 55 1.53 10.63 7.60
C PRO A 55 1.46 10.38 9.11
N LYS A 56 1.60 11.45 9.90
CA LYS A 56 1.32 11.40 11.34
C LYS A 56 -0.07 10.80 11.49
N SER A 57 -0.14 9.64 12.14
CA SER A 57 -1.38 8.89 12.35
C SER A 57 -2.51 9.88 12.64
N ALA A 58 -3.56 9.87 11.83
CA ALA A 58 -4.79 10.53 12.21
C ALA A 58 -5.14 9.92 13.57
N SER A 59 -5.06 10.72 14.63
CA SER A 59 -5.62 10.36 15.92
C SER A 59 -7.05 9.92 15.62
N SER A 60 -7.33 8.63 15.78
CA SER A 60 -8.70 8.17 15.94
C SER A 60 -9.27 8.96 17.12
N THR A 61 -10.03 10.00 16.82
CA THR A 61 -11.01 10.52 17.76
C THR A 61 -12.18 9.54 17.71
N ASP A 62 -12.52 9.02 18.89
CA ASP A 62 -13.61 8.10 19.26
C ASP A 62 -14.67 7.75 18.20
#